data_AF-A0A9N9MX08-F1
#
_entry.id   AF-A0A9N9MX08-F1
#
_cell.length_a   1.000
_cell.length_b   1.000
_cell.length_c   1.000
_cell.angle_alpha   90.00
_cell.angle_beta   90.00
_cell.angle_gamma   90.00
#
_symmetry.space_group_name_H-M   'P 1'
#
loop_
_entity.id
_entity.type
_entity.pdbx_description
1 polymer ?
#
loop_
_entity_poly.entity_id
_entity_poly.type
_entity_poly.pdbx_seq_one_letter_code
_entity_poly.pdbx_strand_id
1 'polypeptide(L)'
;MASFKIKECHWEVLMAYMEEHKDFANGRFLGLQGRETQRKMWSTIANRLNALGYGERSAEKWQKTWADFKHNLKKKGQMINSDLHGTGGGGHSSAPFNSFELRALNIFGGKTFYAGAGSTELGILSPSISQPKANTTPESLDVIALDDDDLKTLATRKQTTRVTTDYHDHDYEGTPPTKKKKDHSDEAYRETIDILKEIKETIHQGLSEIKEVLDSRLQQIAEGVNSGK
;
A
#
# COMPACT_ATOMS: atom_id res chain seq x y z
N MET A 1 -22.88 5.00 26.10
CA MET A 1 -23.14 3.84 25.22
C MET A 1 -22.02 2.81 25.41
N ALA A 2 -22.33 1.52 25.46
CA ALA A 2 -21.29 0.49 25.57
C ALA A 2 -20.43 0.48 24.30
N SER A 3 -19.10 0.56 24.44
CA SER A 3 -18.19 0.44 23.31
C SER A 3 -18.19 -0.99 22.78
N PHE A 4 -18.31 -1.17 21.46
CA PHE A 4 -18.30 -2.47 20.83
C PHE A 4 -16.94 -3.15 21.06
N LYS A 5 -16.94 -4.34 21.65
CA LYS A 5 -15.73 -5.14 21.87
C LYS A 5 -15.75 -6.38 20.99
N ILE A 6 -14.70 -6.55 20.17
CA ILE A 6 -14.50 -7.77 19.40
C ILE A 6 -14.19 -8.90 20.37
N LYS A 7 -14.78 -10.07 20.11
CA LYS A 7 -14.68 -11.27 20.95
C LYS A 7 -13.99 -12.38 20.15
N GLU A 8 -13.59 -13.43 20.84
CA GLU A 8 -12.95 -14.60 20.24
C GLU A 8 -13.80 -15.24 19.12
N CYS A 9 -15.10 -15.40 19.32
CA CYS A 9 -16.01 -15.94 18.29
C CYS A 9 -16.03 -15.10 16.99
N HIS A 10 -15.88 -13.78 17.09
CA HIS A 10 -15.74 -12.92 15.91
C HIS A 10 -14.42 -13.19 15.19
N TRP A 11 -13.33 -13.36 15.93
CA TRP A 11 -12.02 -13.69 15.36
C TRP A 11 -12.02 -15.06 14.69
N GLU A 12 -12.71 -16.04 15.25
CA GLU A 12 -12.83 -17.37 14.63
C GLU A 12 -13.51 -17.32 13.27
N VAL A 13 -14.69 -16.67 13.20
CA VAL A 13 -15.42 -16.51 11.94
C VAL A 13 -14.62 -15.66 10.95
N LEU A 14 -13.99 -14.59 11.42
CA LEU A 14 -13.17 -13.71 10.59
C LEU A 14 -11.98 -14.48 10.01
N MET A 15 -11.22 -15.19 10.84
CA MET A 15 -10.03 -15.92 10.40
C MET A 15 -10.38 -17.08 9.47
N ALA A 16 -11.40 -17.88 9.78
CA ALA A 16 -11.82 -18.98 8.91
C ALA A 16 -12.13 -18.48 7.49
N TYR A 17 -12.84 -17.36 7.37
CA TYR A 17 -13.14 -16.76 6.07
C TYR A 17 -11.89 -16.23 5.34
N MET A 18 -10.95 -15.62 6.08
CA MET A 18 -9.70 -15.12 5.50
C MET A 18 -8.76 -16.24 5.03
N GLU A 19 -8.76 -17.36 5.73
CA GLU A 19 -8.00 -18.57 5.36
C GLU A 19 -8.56 -19.23 4.09
N GLU A 20 -9.89 -19.27 3.97
CA GLU A 20 -10.60 -19.77 2.78
C GLU A 20 -10.37 -18.86 1.57
N HIS A 21 -10.32 -17.53 1.77
CA HIS A 21 -10.21 -16.53 0.71
C HIS A 21 -8.91 -15.71 0.82
N LYS A 22 -7.76 -16.36 0.62
CA LYS A 22 -6.44 -15.72 0.81
C LYS A 22 -6.21 -14.49 -0.06
N ASP A 23 -6.70 -14.46 -1.30
CA ASP A 23 -6.57 -13.28 -2.16
C ASP A 23 -7.35 -12.08 -1.60
N PHE A 24 -8.57 -12.32 -1.12
CA PHE A 24 -9.37 -11.32 -0.42
C PHE A 24 -8.68 -10.83 0.86
N ALA A 25 -8.16 -11.74 1.67
CA ALA A 25 -7.44 -11.42 2.90
C ALA A 25 -6.22 -10.51 2.66
N ASN A 26 -5.52 -10.77 1.54
CA ASN A 26 -4.39 -9.98 1.06
C ASN A 26 -4.82 -8.66 0.37
N GLY A 27 -6.11 -8.46 0.10
CA GLY A 27 -6.58 -7.33 -0.69
C GLY A 27 -6.21 -7.41 -2.17
N ARG A 28 -5.85 -8.61 -2.66
CA ARG A 28 -5.49 -8.86 -4.05
C ARG A 28 -6.76 -9.12 -4.84
N PHE A 29 -7.20 -8.10 -5.57
CA PHE A 29 -8.29 -8.23 -6.53
C PHE A 29 -7.81 -7.74 -7.88
N LEU A 30 -7.84 -8.62 -8.88
CA LEU A 30 -7.44 -8.31 -10.25
C LEU A 30 -8.69 -8.03 -11.10
N GLY A 31 -8.55 -7.11 -12.06
CA GLY A 31 -9.58 -6.81 -13.05
C GLY A 31 -10.60 -5.73 -12.68
N LEU A 32 -11.43 -5.37 -13.66
CA LEU A 32 -12.36 -4.23 -13.60
C LEU A 32 -13.45 -4.37 -12.52
N GLN A 33 -13.76 -5.60 -12.11
CA GLN A 33 -14.78 -5.90 -11.10
C GLN A 33 -14.21 -6.10 -9.69
N GLY A 34 -12.89 -5.96 -9.50
CA GLY A 34 -12.23 -6.30 -8.23
C GLY A 34 -12.80 -5.56 -7.02
N ARG A 35 -13.10 -4.27 -7.17
CA ARG A 35 -13.70 -3.45 -6.10
C ARG A 35 -15.11 -3.90 -5.73
N GLU A 36 -15.91 -4.28 -6.72
CA GLU A 36 -17.28 -4.76 -6.51
C GLU A 36 -17.27 -6.12 -5.80
N THR A 37 -16.41 -7.03 -6.23
CA THR A 37 -16.22 -8.33 -5.58
C THR A 37 -15.75 -8.17 -4.13
N GLN A 38 -14.77 -7.29 -3.89
CA GLN A 38 -14.29 -6.99 -2.55
C GLN A 38 -15.41 -6.46 -1.65
N ARG A 39 -16.23 -5.53 -2.15
CA ARG A 39 -17.38 -4.99 -1.41
C ARG A 39 -18.35 -6.11 -1.03
N LYS A 40 -18.72 -6.96 -1.98
CA LYS A 40 -19.63 -8.10 -1.74
C LYS A 40 -19.08 -9.05 -0.68
N MET A 41 -17.79 -9.41 -0.75
CA MET A 41 -17.15 -10.28 0.24
C MET A 41 -17.15 -9.66 1.64
N TRP A 42 -16.86 -8.37 1.77
CA TRP A 42 -16.97 -7.65 3.04
C TRP A 42 -18.39 -7.60 3.58
N SER A 43 -19.40 -7.40 2.73
CA SER A 43 -20.80 -7.47 3.13
C SER A 43 -21.19 -8.88 3.61
N THR A 44 -20.77 -9.93 2.91
CA THR A 44 -21.04 -11.31 3.29
C THR A 44 -20.47 -11.65 4.67
N ILE A 45 -19.20 -11.34 4.92
CA ILE A 45 -18.58 -11.64 6.22
C ILE A 45 -19.13 -10.76 7.35
N ALA A 46 -19.45 -9.48 7.07
CA ALA A 46 -20.09 -8.61 8.05
C ALA A 46 -21.44 -9.16 8.53
N ASN A 47 -22.25 -9.70 7.61
CA ASN A 47 -23.51 -10.34 7.96
C ASN A 47 -23.29 -11.58 8.84
N ARG A 48 -22.30 -12.42 8.51
CA ARG A 48 -21.95 -13.60 9.33
C ARG A 48 -21.49 -13.20 10.74
N LEU A 49 -20.70 -12.14 10.86
CA LEU A 49 -20.20 -11.65 12.14
C LEU A 49 -21.31 -11.02 12.99
N ASN A 50 -22.17 -10.20 12.38
CA ASN A 50 -23.30 -9.57 13.09
C ASN A 50 -24.35 -10.60 13.54
N ALA A 51 -24.51 -11.70 12.79
CA ALA A 51 -25.40 -12.81 13.16
C ALA A 51 -24.99 -13.52 14.47
N LEU A 52 -23.79 -13.29 15.01
CA LEU A 52 -23.37 -13.81 16.31
C LEU A 52 -24.09 -13.13 17.50
N GLY A 53 -24.80 -12.01 17.26
CA GLY A 53 -25.65 -11.36 18.28
C GLY A 53 -24.92 -10.53 19.32
N TYR A 54 -23.63 -10.22 19.11
CA TYR A 54 -22.81 -9.42 20.05
C TYR A 54 -22.73 -7.92 19.68
N GLY A 55 -23.68 -7.45 18.87
CA GLY A 55 -23.73 -6.10 18.32
C GLY A 55 -23.44 -6.07 16.83
N GLU A 56 -23.77 -4.95 16.20
CA GLU A 56 -23.70 -4.80 14.75
C GLU A 56 -22.63 -3.79 14.33
N ARG A 57 -21.91 -4.13 13.26
CA ARG A 57 -20.98 -3.21 12.59
C ARG A 57 -21.16 -3.28 11.08
N SER A 58 -20.89 -2.17 10.42
CA SER A 58 -20.88 -2.11 8.96
C SER A 58 -19.70 -2.88 8.38
N ALA A 59 -19.79 -3.22 7.10
CA ALA A 59 -18.73 -3.89 6.34
C ALA A 59 -17.41 -3.10 6.38
N GLU A 60 -17.47 -1.77 6.30
CA GLU A 60 -16.30 -0.89 6.33
C GLU A 60 -15.60 -0.93 7.70
N LYS A 61 -16.37 -1.03 8.80
CA LYS A 61 -15.80 -1.17 10.15
C LYS A 61 -15.12 -2.53 10.33
N TRP A 62 -15.65 -3.60 9.74
CA TRP A 62 -14.99 -4.91 9.74
C TRP A 62 -13.73 -4.92 8.85
N GLN A 63 -13.77 -4.25 7.70
CA GLN A 63 -12.60 -4.05 6.86
C GLN A 63 -11.49 -3.28 7.60
N LYS A 64 -11.84 -2.18 8.30
CA LYS A 64 -10.88 -1.43 9.14
C LYS A 64 -10.29 -2.32 10.23
N THR A 65 -11.14 -3.08 10.92
CA THR A 65 -10.68 -4.05 11.94
C THR A 65 -9.61 -5.00 11.41
N TRP A 66 -9.80 -5.52 10.20
CA TRP A 66 -8.81 -6.39 9.56
C TRP A 66 -7.53 -5.65 9.17
N ALA A 67 -7.64 -4.42 8.66
CA ALA A 67 -6.49 -3.60 8.33
C ALA A 67 -5.64 -3.27 9.57
N ASP A 68 -6.28 -2.86 10.66
CA ASP A 68 -5.63 -2.56 11.95
C ASP A 68 -4.96 -3.82 12.53
N PHE A 69 -5.64 -4.97 12.44
CA PHE A 69 -5.07 -6.26 12.84
C PHE A 69 -3.78 -6.57 12.06
N LYS A 70 -3.78 -6.41 10.72
CA LYS A 70 -2.58 -6.62 9.90
C LYS A 70 -1.45 -5.66 10.26
N HIS A 71 -1.78 -4.39 10.52
CA HIS A 71 -0.80 -3.39 10.94
C HIS A 71 -0.13 -3.81 12.26
N ASN A 72 -0.94 -4.15 13.27
CA ASN A 72 -0.45 -4.58 14.58
C ASN A 72 0.37 -5.88 14.49
N LEU A 73 -0.08 -6.84 13.68
CA LEU A 73 0.65 -8.07 13.41
C LEU A 73 2.04 -7.79 12.81
N LYS A 74 2.12 -6.90 11.82
CA LYS A 74 3.38 -6.52 11.19
C LYS A 74 4.31 -5.82 12.17
N LYS A 75 3.79 -4.86 12.93
CA LYS A 75 4.56 -4.13 13.96
C LYS A 75 5.13 -5.08 15.01
N LYS A 76 4.30 -6.00 15.54
CA LYS A 76 4.73 -7.02 16.50
C LYS A 76 5.81 -7.94 15.90
N GLY A 77 5.63 -8.37 14.66
CA GLY A 77 6.64 -9.18 13.97
C GLY A 77 7.96 -8.46 13.75
N GLN A 78 7.94 -7.16 13.45
CA GLN A 78 9.15 -6.34 13.36
C GLN A 78 9.88 -6.22 14.70
N MET A 79 9.15 -6.04 15.81
CA MET A 79 9.72 -6.03 17.16
C MET A 79 10.40 -7.36 17.49
N ILE A 80 9.67 -8.48 17.34
CA ILE A 80 10.23 -9.84 17.56
C ILE A 80 11.46 -10.07 16.67
N ASN A 81 11.43 -9.61 15.41
CA ASN A 81 12.56 -9.76 14.51
C ASN A 81 13.76 -8.92 14.94
N SER A 82 13.54 -7.68 15.40
CA SER A 82 14.60 -6.82 15.92
C SER A 82 15.26 -7.44 17.15
N ASP A 83 14.47 -7.93 18.11
CA ASP A 83 14.97 -8.58 19.32
C ASP A 83 15.86 -9.80 19.01
N LEU A 84 15.53 -10.54 17.94
CA LEU A 84 16.30 -11.71 17.52
C LEU A 84 17.65 -11.35 16.86
N HIS A 85 17.76 -10.20 16.20
CA HIS A 85 18.96 -9.80 15.45
C HIS A 85 19.77 -8.68 16.13
N GLY A 86 19.26 -8.09 17.22
CA GLY A 86 19.96 -7.08 17.98
C GLY A 86 21.10 -7.69 18.80
N THR A 87 22.31 -7.17 18.62
CA THR A 87 23.52 -7.58 19.39
C THR A 87 23.80 -6.67 20.59
N GLY A 88 22.89 -5.76 20.93
CA GLY A 88 23.03 -4.83 22.07
C GLY A 88 22.49 -5.42 23.37
N GLY A 89 23.27 -5.35 24.45
CA GLY A 89 23.02 -5.96 25.77
C GLY A 89 21.83 -5.43 26.60
N GLY A 90 20.74 -5.00 25.97
CA GLY A 90 19.47 -4.70 26.63
C GLY A 90 18.50 -5.88 26.50
N GLY A 91 17.93 -6.33 27.60
CA GLY A 91 16.94 -7.42 27.59
C GLY A 91 15.69 -7.01 26.81
N HIS A 92 15.38 -7.74 25.74
CA HIS A 92 14.11 -7.61 25.03
C HIS A 92 13.43 -8.98 24.97
N SER A 93 12.24 -9.10 25.57
CA SER A 93 11.38 -10.28 25.48
C SER A 93 10.05 -9.90 24.84
N SER A 94 10.02 -9.72 23.52
CA SER A 94 8.74 -9.60 22.82
C SER A 94 7.90 -10.87 23.01
N ALA A 95 6.65 -10.69 23.44
CA ALA A 95 5.73 -11.81 23.61
C ALA A 95 5.51 -12.55 22.27
N PRO A 96 5.39 -13.89 22.28
CA PRO A 96 5.15 -14.67 21.07
C PRO A 96 3.81 -14.31 20.42
N PHE A 97 3.65 -14.71 19.16
CA PHE A 97 2.38 -14.57 18.45
C PHE A 97 1.29 -15.44 19.09
N ASN A 98 0.07 -14.92 19.18
CA ASN A 98 -1.11 -15.69 19.59
C ASN A 98 -1.61 -16.60 18.44
N SER A 99 -2.62 -17.43 18.71
CA SER A 99 -3.17 -18.38 17.73
C SER A 99 -3.69 -17.71 16.45
N PHE A 100 -4.45 -16.62 16.57
CA PHE A 100 -4.98 -15.86 15.43
C PHE A 100 -3.88 -15.15 14.64
N GLU A 101 -2.88 -14.59 15.32
CA GLU A 101 -1.71 -13.97 14.72
C GLU A 101 -0.90 -14.98 13.90
N LEU A 102 -0.69 -16.19 14.43
CA LEU A 102 -0.01 -17.29 13.71
C LEU A 102 -0.78 -17.73 12.46
N ARG A 103 -2.11 -17.90 12.59
CA ARG A 103 -2.99 -18.20 11.44
C ARG A 103 -2.90 -17.14 10.36
N ALA A 104 -2.96 -15.87 10.73
CA ALA A 104 -2.82 -14.77 9.80
C ALA A 104 -1.43 -14.71 9.14
N LEU A 105 -0.36 -14.96 9.89
CA LEU A 105 0.99 -15.05 9.31
C LEU A 105 1.07 -16.13 8.24
N ASN A 106 0.39 -17.27 8.42
CA ASN A 106 0.33 -18.32 7.40
C ASN A 106 -0.36 -17.86 6.10
N ILE A 107 -1.32 -16.93 6.19
CA ILE A 107 -1.94 -16.30 5.01
C ILE A 107 -0.97 -15.35 4.30
N PHE A 108 -0.13 -14.64 5.05
CA PHE A 108 0.76 -13.58 4.53
C PHE A 108 2.19 -14.01 4.20
N GLY A 109 2.52 -15.30 4.27
CA GLY A 109 3.85 -15.81 3.95
C GLY A 109 4.85 -15.77 5.10
N GLY A 110 4.37 -15.79 6.35
CA GLY A 110 5.17 -15.96 7.55
C GLY A 110 6.13 -14.79 7.80
N LYS A 111 7.41 -15.09 8.04
CA LYS A 111 8.44 -14.09 8.37
C LYS A 111 8.61 -13.01 7.29
N THR A 112 8.40 -13.36 6.02
CA THR A 112 8.53 -12.42 4.89
C THR A 112 7.55 -11.25 4.98
N PHE A 113 6.41 -11.42 5.65
CA PHE A 113 5.40 -10.38 5.83
C PHE A 113 5.92 -9.15 6.61
N TYR A 114 6.72 -9.40 7.65
CA TYR A 114 7.20 -8.35 8.56
C TYR A 114 8.70 -8.05 8.43
N ALA A 115 9.52 -9.02 8.03
CA ALA A 115 10.96 -8.82 7.81
C ALA A 115 11.29 -8.31 6.40
N GLY A 116 10.33 -8.37 5.47
CA GLY A 116 10.58 -8.16 4.05
C GLY A 116 11.25 -9.37 3.40
N ALA A 117 11.18 -9.44 2.07
CA ALA A 117 11.84 -10.49 1.30
C ALA A 117 13.33 -10.17 1.16
N GLY A 118 14.08 -10.25 2.27
CA GLY A 118 15.55 -10.23 2.35
C GLY A 118 16.29 -9.59 1.18
N SER A 119 15.96 -8.35 0.83
CA SER A 119 16.67 -7.65 -0.25
C SER A 119 18.10 -7.47 0.23
N THR A 120 19.05 -8.19 -0.36
CA THR A 120 20.46 -7.84 -0.23
C THR A 120 20.59 -6.43 -0.77
N GLU A 121 20.74 -5.45 0.12
CA GLU A 121 21.16 -4.11 -0.26
C GLU A 121 22.57 -4.26 -0.83
N LEU A 122 22.67 -4.42 -2.15
CA LEU A 122 23.92 -4.29 -2.87
C LEU A 122 24.31 -2.83 -2.75
N GLY A 123 24.99 -2.49 -1.65
CA GLY A 123 25.58 -1.19 -1.45
C GLY A 123 26.41 -0.85 -2.69
N ILE A 124 26.30 0.39 -3.14
CA ILE A 124 27.17 0.92 -4.19
C ILE A 124 28.60 0.70 -3.68
N LEU A 125 29.34 -0.22 -4.29
CA LEU A 125 30.75 -0.43 -4.00
C LEU A 125 31.45 0.87 -4.38
N SER A 126 31.73 1.72 -3.39
CA SER A 126 32.59 2.88 -3.59
C SER A 126 33.95 2.36 -4.06
N PRO A 127 34.42 2.73 -5.27
CA PRO A 127 35.76 2.35 -5.69
C PRO A 127 36.75 3.00 -4.73
N SER A 128 37.51 2.17 -4.04
CA SER A 128 38.58 2.57 -3.14
C SER A 128 39.65 3.31 -3.95
N ILE A 129 39.64 4.64 -3.89
CA ILE A 129 40.76 5.45 -4.38
C ILE A 129 41.85 5.38 -3.30
N SER A 130 42.86 4.58 -3.58
CA SER A 130 44.11 4.51 -2.82
C SER A 130 44.77 5.88 -2.73
N GLN A 131 44.99 6.38 -1.51
CA GLN A 131 45.94 7.48 -1.29
C GLN A 131 47.31 6.93 -0.84
N PRO A 132 48.43 7.44 -1.37
CA PRO A 132 49.78 7.04 -0.99
C PRO A 132 50.22 7.64 0.36
N LYS A 133 51.04 6.89 1.09
CA LYS A 133 51.71 7.28 2.36
C LYS A 133 52.76 8.37 2.15
N ALA A 134 52.81 9.36 3.05
CA ALA A 134 54.07 9.98 3.49
C ALA A 134 53.92 10.64 4.88
N ASN A 135 55.02 10.57 5.63
CA ASN A 135 55.22 10.77 7.07
C ASN A 135 55.17 12.23 7.59
N THR A 136 55.13 12.34 8.93
CA THR A 136 55.87 13.28 9.84
C THR A 136 55.01 14.29 10.64
N THR A 137 55.13 14.22 11.97
CA THR A 137 54.72 15.15 13.06
C THR A 137 56.00 15.90 13.53
N PRO A 138 56.06 17.11 14.18
CA PRO A 138 55.08 17.76 15.10
C PRO A 138 54.89 19.30 14.96
N GLU A 139 54.11 19.86 15.90
CA GLU A 139 54.22 21.21 16.51
C GLU A 139 53.49 22.43 15.88
N SER A 140 52.36 22.88 16.47
CA SER A 140 52.28 24.01 17.44
C SER A 140 50.84 24.18 17.97
N LEU A 141 50.74 24.67 19.21
CA LEU A 141 49.52 24.95 19.96
C LEU A 141 48.84 26.25 19.48
N ASP A 142 47.51 26.33 19.60
CA ASP A 142 46.86 27.41 20.34
C ASP A 142 45.42 27.02 20.72
N VAL A 143 45.11 27.20 22.00
CA VAL A 143 43.82 26.98 22.66
C VAL A 143 43.11 28.32 22.78
N ILE A 144 41.90 28.47 22.26
CA ILE A 144 40.94 29.46 22.77
C ILE A 144 39.55 28.80 22.77
N ALA A 145 39.03 28.56 23.96
CA ALA A 145 37.65 28.17 24.21
C ALA A 145 36.74 29.41 24.17
N LEU A 146 35.59 29.35 23.50
CA LEU A 146 34.41 30.18 23.78
C LEU A 146 33.12 29.49 23.28
N ASP A 147 32.29 29.12 24.26
CA ASP A 147 30.84 29.26 24.44
C ASP A 147 29.78 28.69 23.46
N ASP A 148 28.76 28.12 24.13
CA ASP A 148 27.42 27.69 23.67
C ASP A 148 26.58 28.89 23.16
N ASP A 149 25.54 28.56 22.37
CA ASP A 149 24.46 29.44 21.84
C ASP A 149 24.81 30.30 20.59
N ASP A 150 24.49 29.82 19.39
CA ASP A 150 23.31 30.25 18.60
C ASP A 150 23.33 29.68 17.16
N LEU A 151 22.13 29.62 16.60
CA LEU A 151 21.61 28.79 15.54
C LEU A 151 21.96 29.24 14.09
N LYS A 152 21.88 28.25 13.19
CA LYS A 152 21.61 28.33 11.73
C LYS A 152 22.74 28.85 10.84
N THR A 153 23.27 27.97 9.99
CA THR A 153 22.95 27.93 8.55
C THR A 153 23.70 26.81 7.81
N LEU A 154 22.98 26.14 6.89
CA LEU A 154 23.47 25.35 5.74
C LEU A 154 24.00 23.92 5.98
N ALA A 155 23.09 22.93 5.91
CA ALA A 155 23.36 21.68 5.17
C ALA A 155 22.04 20.98 4.76
N THR A 156 21.65 21.24 3.53
CA THR A 156 20.62 20.53 2.76
C THR A 156 20.98 19.06 2.56
N ARG A 157 20.09 18.12 2.91
CA ARG A 157 20.00 16.81 2.23
C ARG A 157 18.54 16.34 2.18
N LYS A 158 18.03 16.23 0.96
CA LYS A 158 16.67 15.78 0.61
C LYS A 158 16.44 14.35 1.11
N GLN A 159 15.47 14.16 1.99
CA GLN A 159 14.90 12.85 2.32
C GLN A 159 13.69 12.60 1.43
N THR A 160 13.70 11.48 0.71
CA THR A 160 12.55 10.94 -0.02
C THR A 160 11.55 10.39 1.01
N THR A 161 10.42 11.07 1.18
CA THR A 161 9.30 10.59 2.00
C THR A 161 8.52 9.51 1.25
N ARG A 162 8.51 8.30 1.80
CA ARG A 162 7.51 7.28 1.50
C ARG A 162 6.14 7.84 1.86
N VAL A 163 5.18 7.72 0.95
CA VAL A 163 3.77 8.07 1.17
C VAL A 163 3.21 7.15 2.27
N THR A 164 3.16 7.67 3.49
CA THR A 164 2.38 7.12 4.60
C THR A 164 1.01 7.78 4.50
N THR A 165 -0.03 7.00 4.21
CA THR A 165 -1.41 7.49 4.27
C THR A 165 -1.79 7.62 5.73
N ASP A 166 -1.52 8.79 6.29
CA ASP A 166 -1.86 9.14 7.66
C ASP A 166 -3.35 9.50 7.69
N TYR A 167 -4.19 8.52 8.04
CA TYR A 167 -5.62 8.75 8.25
C TYR A 167 -5.80 9.46 9.59
N HIS A 168 -5.76 10.79 9.55
CA HIS A 168 -6.08 11.64 10.70
C HIS A 168 -7.53 11.44 11.14
N ASP A 169 -7.68 11.19 12.44
CA ASP A 169 -8.92 11.13 13.19
C ASP A 169 -9.54 12.53 13.23
N HIS A 170 -10.69 12.72 12.57
CA HIS A 170 -11.50 13.91 12.74
C HIS A 170 -12.93 13.49 13.00
N ASP A 171 -13.33 13.66 14.26
CA ASP A 171 -14.72 13.72 14.69
C ASP A 171 -15.48 14.76 13.86
N TYR A 172 -16.32 14.30 12.94
CA TYR A 172 -17.15 15.17 12.11
C TYR A 172 -18.44 15.50 12.86
N GLU A 173 -18.36 16.49 13.75
CA GLU A 173 -19.51 17.36 14.00
C GLU A 173 -19.58 18.42 12.90
N GLY A 174 -20.77 18.56 12.30
CA GLY A 174 -20.96 19.31 11.06
C GLY A 174 -20.60 20.78 11.15
N THR A 175 -19.87 21.28 10.15
CA THR A 175 -19.81 22.71 9.81
C THR A 175 -19.78 22.94 8.28
N PRO A 176 -20.28 24.10 7.79
CA PRO A 176 -20.70 24.33 6.40
C PRO A 176 -19.55 24.59 5.40
N PRO A 177 -19.81 24.56 4.07
CA PRO A 177 -18.75 24.46 3.07
C PRO A 177 -18.00 25.79 2.91
N THR A 178 -16.69 25.78 3.17
CA THR A 178 -15.81 26.91 2.85
C THR A 178 -14.96 26.61 1.61
N LYS A 179 -14.74 27.68 0.83
CA LYS A 179 -14.37 27.73 -0.58
C LYS A 179 -13.00 27.10 -0.85
N LYS A 180 -12.94 26.16 -1.81
CA LYS A 180 -11.68 25.56 -2.30
C LYS A 180 -10.82 26.60 -3.02
N LYS A 181 -9.56 26.70 -2.62
CA LYS A 181 -8.50 27.33 -3.43
C LYS A 181 -8.30 26.46 -4.68
N LYS A 182 -8.21 27.11 -5.84
CA LYS A 182 -7.99 26.48 -7.16
C LYS A 182 -6.53 26.02 -7.23
N ASP A 183 -6.27 24.79 -6.82
CA ASP A 183 -4.93 24.17 -6.90
C ASP A 183 -4.67 23.66 -8.32
N HIS A 184 -3.47 23.96 -8.83
CA HIS A 184 -2.88 23.56 -10.12
C HIS A 184 -2.98 22.05 -10.43
N SER A 185 -3.22 21.25 -9.40
CA SER A 185 -3.56 19.82 -9.45
C SER A 185 -4.81 19.53 -10.30
N ASP A 186 -5.87 20.34 -10.19
CA ASP A 186 -7.14 20.10 -10.90
C ASP A 186 -7.01 20.25 -12.42
N GLU A 187 -6.06 21.05 -12.89
CA GLU A 187 -5.80 21.26 -14.32
C GLU A 187 -5.08 20.05 -14.94
N ALA A 188 -4.02 19.57 -14.30
CA ALA A 188 -3.32 18.35 -14.71
C ALA A 188 -4.23 17.11 -14.73
N TYR A 189 -5.15 16.99 -13.76
CA TYR A 189 -6.14 15.91 -13.76
C TYR A 189 -7.16 16.05 -14.91
N ARG A 190 -7.56 17.28 -15.25
CA ARG A 190 -8.47 17.52 -16.38
C ARG A 190 -7.80 17.25 -17.72
N GLU A 191 -6.56 17.69 -17.91
CA GLU A 191 -5.76 17.38 -19.09
C GLU A 191 -5.60 15.86 -19.27
N THR A 192 -5.28 15.14 -18.19
CA THR A 192 -5.17 13.68 -18.23
C THR A 192 -6.50 13.04 -18.65
N ILE A 193 -7.63 13.52 -18.12
CA ILE A 193 -8.96 13.00 -18.48
C ILE A 193 -9.27 13.26 -19.96
N ASP A 194 -8.89 14.41 -20.50
CA ASP A 194 -9.15 14.76 -21.90
C ASP A 194 -8.26 13.95 -22.86
N ILE A 195 -6.98 13.74 -22.52
CA ILE A 195 -6.09 12.81 -23.24
C ILE A 195 -6.68 11.39 -23.26
N LEU A 196 -7.20 10.92 -22.12
CA LEU A 196 -7.81 9.59 -22.04
C LEU A 196 -9.06 9.45 -22.91
N LYS A 197 -9.88 10.51 -23.03
CA LYS A 197 -11.04 10.53 -23.95
C LYS A 197 -10.58 10.50 -25.40
N GLU A 198 -9.57 11.28 -25.75
CA GLU A 198 -9.02 11.34 -27.12
C GLU A 198 -8.45 9.98 -27.54
N ILE A 199 -7.69 9.31 -26.67
CA ILE A 199 -7.18 7.95 -26.92
C ILE A 199 -8.34 6.98 -27.15
N LYS A 200 -9.39 7.06 -26.32
CA LYS A 200 -10.57 6.21 -26.46
C LYS A 200 -11.28 6.45 -27.80
N GLU A 201 -11.48 7.69 -28.20
CA GLU A 201 -12.12 8.06 -29.47
C GLU A 201 -11.30 7.58 -30.67
N THR A 202 -9.98 7.76 -30.63
CA THR A 202 -9.06 7.28 -31.67
C THR A 202 -9.16 5.76 -31.85
N ILE A 203 -9.19 5.00 -30.74
CA ILE A 203 -9.35 3.54 -30.79
C ILE A 203 -10.70 3.16 -31.40
N HIS A 204 -11.79 3.82 -30.98
CA HIS A 204 -13.11 3.55 -31.53
C HIS A 204 -13.20 3.84 -33.02
N GLN A 205 -12.61 4.95 -33.47
CA GLN A 205 -12.55 5.33 -34.87
C GLN A 205 -11.80 4.29 -35.70
N GLY A 206 -10.60 3.88 -35.27
CA GLY A 206 -9.82 2.86 -35.97
C GLY A 206 -10.54 1.51 -36.03
N LEU A 207 -11.26 1.13 -34.97
CA LEU A 207 -12.08 -0.09 -34.98
C LEU A 207 -13.25 0.02 -35.96
N SER A 208 -13.87 1.20 -36.10
CA SER A 208 -14.95 1.44 -37.06
C SER A 208 -14.45 1.34 -38.50
N GLU A 209 -13.30 1.93 -38.80
CA GLU A 209 -12.69 1.87 -40.14
C GLU A 209 -12.33 0.43 -40.54
N ILE A 210 -11.74 -0.34 -39.62
CA ILE A 210 -11.46 -1.76 -39.85
C ILE A 210 -12.75 -2.53 -40.14
N LYS A 211 -13.82 -2.25 -39.39
CA LYS A 211 -15.12 -2.87 -39.62
C LYS A 211 -15.67 -2.53 -41.01
N GLU A 212 -15.61 -1.28 -41.44
CA GLU A 212 -16.10 -0.87 -42.76
C GLU A 212 -15.30 -1.50 -43.92
N VAL A 213 -13.97 -1.61 -43.78
CA VAL A 213 -13.13 -2.29 -44.77
C VAL A 213 -13.47 -3.77 -44.87
N LEU A 214 -13.72 -4.43 -43.73
CA LEU A 214 -14.13 -5.83 -43.70
C LEU A 214 -15.52 -6.03 -44.35
N ASP A 215 -16.49 -5.19 -43.99
CA ASP A 215 -17.84 -5.24 -44.56
C ASP A 215 -17.79 -5.01 -46.08
N SER A 216 -17.00 -4.05 -46.55
CA SER A 216 -16.80 -3.77 -47.97
C SER A 216 -16.15 -4.94 -48.72
N ARG A 217 -15.16 -5.60 -48.12
CA ARG A 217 -14.51 -6.78 -48.71
C ARG A 217 -15.47 -7.98 -48.79
N LEU A 218 -16.29 -8.19 -47.76
CA LEU A 218 -17.30 -9.24 -47.76
C LEU A 218 -18.34 -9.01 -48.85
N GLN A 219 -18.77 -7.76 -49.07
CA GLN A 219 -19.72 -7.40 -50.12
C GLN A 219 -19.13 -7.66 -51.52
N GLN A 220 -17.88 -7.27 -51.78
CA GLN A 220 -17.21 -7.53 -53.06
C GLN A 220 -17.06 -9.04 -53.36
N ILE A 221 -16.78 -9.85 -52.34
CA ILE A 221 -16.71 -11.32 -52.49
C ILE A 221 -18.10 -11.87 -52.82
N ALA A 222 -19.15 -11.40 -52.14
CA ALA A 222 -20.52 -11.85 -52.40
C ALA A 222 -21.00 -11.49 -53.82
N GLU A 223 -20.64 -10.30 -54.33
CA GLU A 223 -20.99 -9.85 -55.68
C GLU A 223 -20.19 -10.57 -56.78
N GLY A 224 -18.88 -10.79 -56.55
CA GLY A 224 -18.03 -11.53 -57.48
C GLY A 224 -18.44 -12.99 -57.68
N VAL A 225 -19.05 -13.62 -56.67
CA VAL A 225 -19.57 -14.99 -56.77
C VAL A 225 -20.86 -15.07 -57.58
N ASN A 226 -21.64 -13.99 -57.66
CA ASN A 226 -22.94 -13.98 -58.36
C ASN A 226 -22.83 -13.62 -59.85
N SER A 227 -21.71 -13.02 -60.28
CA SER A 227 -21.49 -12.59 -61.67
C SER A 227 -20.79 -13.65 -62.56
N GLY A 228 -20.48 -14.83 -62.01
CA GLY A 228 -19.76 -15.92 -62.69
C GLY A 228 -20.58 -17.17 -63.01
N LYS A 229 -21.92 -17.06 -63.06
CA LYS A 229 -22.84 -18.13 -63.50
C LYS A 229 -23.53 -17.76 -64.80
#